data_AF-A0A961P9P7-F1
#
_entry.id   AF-A0A961P9P7-F1
#
_cell.length_a   1.000
_cell.length_b   1.000
_cell.length_c   1.000
_cell.angle_alpha   90.00
_cell.angle_beta   90.00
_cell.angle_gamma   90.00
#
_symmetry.space_group_name_H-M   'P 1'
#
loop_
_entity.id
_entity.type
_entity.pdbx_description
1 polymer ?
#
loop_
_entity_poly.entity_id
_entity_poly.type
_entity_poly.pdbx_seq_one_letter_code
_entity_poly.pdbx_strand_id
1 'polypeptide(L)'
;SPAMSFLPVTAVTAGPRGAVVEATGAGRVETGVQLPSSFAAKGASLGIRAEDAKVLPEGEAGAPLTVKVVERLGDRAFIYGSLPDGSELVVEDTGRSQVAPGQVIQIGFDPDALHIFGADGRAWHHEEG
;
A
#
# COMPACT_ATOMS: atom_id res chain seq x y z
N SER A 1 15.46 -5.72 -0.65
CA SER A 1 14.20 -5.01 -0.89
C SER A 1 14.17 -3.82 0.05
N PRO A 2 13.58 -2.67 -0.33
CA PRO A 2 13.35 -1.53 0.56
C PRO A 2 12.57 -1.93 1.82
N ALA A 3 12.56 -1.06 2.83
CA ALA A 3 11.71 -1.27 3.99
C ALA A 3 10.22 -1.21 3.58
N MET A 4 9.38 -1.96 4.31
CA MET A 4 7.93 -1.91 4.15
C MET A 4 7.41 -0.49 4.40
N SER A 5 6.47 -0.05 3.57
CA SER A 5 5.75 1.22 3.78
C SER A 5 4.62 1.01 4.79
N PHE A 6 4.42 1.96 5.70
CA PHE A 6 3.38 1.89 6.72
C PHE A 6 2.48 3.12 6.63
N LEU A 7 1.19 2.89 6.41
CA LEU A 7 0.18 3.94 6.34
C LEU A 7 -0.75 3.86 7.55
N PRO A 8 -0.97 4.96 8.30
CA PRO A 8 -1.93 4.98 9.40
C PRO A 8 -3.33 4.56 8.95
N VAL A 9 -3.96 3.65 9.70
CA VAL A 9 -5.35 3.23 9.49
C VAL A 9 -6.26 4.08 10.36
N THR A 10 -7.31 4.64 9.76
CA THR A 10 -8.26 5.53 10.43
C THR A 10 -9.62 4.87 10.67
N ALA A 11 -10.00 3.91 9.82
CA ALA A 11 -11.20 3.11 9.98
C ALA A 11 -10.97 1.69 9.47
N VAL A 12 -11.71 0.74 10.04
CA VAL A 12 -11.77 -0.66 9.59
C VAL A 12 -13.22 -1.08 9.56
N THR A 13 -13.63 -1.72 8.48
CA THR A 13 -14.96 -2.32 8.33
C THR A 13 -14.83 -3.74 7.79
N ALA A 14 -15.84 -4.57 8.03
CA ALA A 14 -15.90 -5.89 7.43
C ALA A 14 -16.27 -5.78 5.94
N GLY A 15 -15.49 -6.42 5.08
CA GLY A 15 -15.74 -6.55 3.65
C GLY A 15 -16.06 -7.99 3.24
N PRO A 16 -16.36 -8.22 1.95
CA PRO A 16 -16.76 -9.53 1.45
C PRO A 16 -15.62 -10.58 1.45
N ARG A 17 -14.35 -10.16 1.42
CA ARG A 17 -13.17 -11.05 1.40
C ARG A 17 -12.27 -10.92 2.63
N GLY A 18 -12.46 -9.88 3.44
CA GLY A 18 -11.57 -9.49 4.52
C GLY A 18 -11.87 -8.06 4.95
N ALA A 19 -10.96 -7.46 5.70
CA ALA A 19 -11.10 -6.09 6.18
C ALA A 19 -11.02 -5.08 5.02
N VAL A 20 -11.86 -4.05 5.08
CA VAL A 20 -11.72 -2.83 4.29
C VAL A 20 -11.22 -1.74 5.23
N VAL A 21 -10.10 -1.11 4.87
CA VAL A 21 -9.45 -0.09 5.70
C VAL A 21 -9.48 1.27 5.01
N GLU A 22 -9.61 2.33 5.81
CA GLU A 22 -9.31 3.70 5.37
C GLU A 22 -7.89 4.04 5.82
N ALA A 23 -6.95 4.09 4.88
CA ALA A 23 -5.55 4.43 5.14
C ALA A 23 -5.27 5.88 4.74
N THR A 24 -4.54 6.63 5.56
CA THR A 24 -4.25 8.04 5.25
C THR A 24 -3.43 8.13 3.95
N GLY A 25 -3.79 9.10 3.11
CA GLY A 25 -3.16 9.31 1.80
C GLY A 25 -3.59 8.31 0.71
N ALA A 26 -3.76 7.02 1.04
CA ALA A 26 -4.17 5.98 0.09
C ALA A 26 -5.69 5.85 -0.08
N GLY A 27 -6.47 6.28 0.92
CA GLY A 27 -7.92 6.17 0.92
C GLY A 27 -8.42 4.76 1.26
N ARG A 28 -9.54 4.37 0.65
CA ARG A 28 -10.19 3.09 0.88
C ARG A 28 -9.40 1.95 0.22
N VAL A 29 -8.91 1.01 1.02
CA VAL A 29 -8.16 -0.17 0.56
C VAL A 29 -8.89 -1.44 0.99
N GLU A 30 -9.15 -2.32 0.02
CA GLU A 30 -9.68 -3.66 0.30
C GLU A 30 -8.53 -4.63 0.56
N THR A 31 -8.68 -5.48 1.58
CA THR A 31 -7.68 -6.48 1.95
C THR A 31 -8.32 -7.86 2.04
N GLY A 32 -7.52 -8.91 1.84
CA GLY A 32 -7.86 -10.30 2.18
C GLY A 32 -7.66 -10.63 3.66
N VAL A 33 -7.27 -9.66 4.49
CA VAL A 33 -6.91 -9.87 5.90
C VAL A 33 -8.18 -10.08 6.74
N GLN A 34 -8.25 -11.20 7.45
CA GLN A 34 -9.31 -11.47 8.41
C GLN A 34 -8.99 -10.82 9.75
N LEU A 35 -9.90 -9.99 10.27
CA LEU A 35 -9.76 -9.33 11.56
C LEU A 35 -10.90 -9.74 12.50
N PRO A 36 -10.62 -9.96 13.80
CA PRO A 36 -11.67 -10.21 14.78
C PRO A 36 -12.54 -8.96 14.94
N SER A 37 -13.79 -9.14 15.34
CA SER A 37 -14.73 -8.04 15.61
C SER A 37 -14.25 -7.07 16.70
N SER A 38 -13.32 -7.50 17.55
CA SER A 38 -12.68 -6.70 18.59
C SER A 38 -11.50 -5.85 18.09
N PHE A 39 -11.10 -5.96 16.81
CA PHE A 39 -9.99 -5.18 16.27
C PHE A 39 -10.31 -3.69 16.27
N ALA A 40 -9.36 -2.86 16.73
CA ALA A 40 -9.51 -1.42 16.78
C ALA A 40 -8.58 -0.74 15.77
N ALA A 41 -9.14 0.16 14.96
CA ALA A 41 -8.37 0.99 14.02
C ALA A 41 -7.38 1.93 14.72
N LYS A 42 -7.67 2.32 15.98
CA LYS A 42 -6.87 3.30 16.71
C LYS A 42 -5.43 2.79 16.91
N GLY A 43 -4.47 3.49 16.30
CA GLY A 43 -3.05 3.14 16.36
C GLY A 43 -2.65 1.98 15.46
N ALA A 44 -3.55 1.54 14.57
CA ALA A 44 -3.23 0.53 13.57
C ALA A 44 -2.56 1.14 12.33
N SER A 45 -1.82 0.31 11.60
CA SER A 45 -1.20 0.70 10.33
C SER A 45 -1.34 -0.39 9.26
N LEU A 46 -1.52 0.02 8.02
CA LEU A 46 -1.46 -0.80 6.83
C LEU A 46 0.00 -0.89 6.36
N GLY A 47 0.54 -2.10 6.33
CA GLY A 47 1.86 -2.40 5.82
C GLY A 47 1.81 -2.89 4.37
N ILE A 48 2.66 -2.30 3.53
CA ILE A 48 2.72 -2.54 2.08
C ILE A 48 4.20 -2.77 1.71
N ARG A 49 4.56 -3.94 1.18
CA ARG A 49 5.90 -4.12 0.59
C ARG A 49 5.93 -3.51 -0.81
N ALA A 50 7.12 -3.18 -1.29
CA ALA A 50 7.27 -2.54 -2.59
C ALA A 50 6.71 -3.42 -3.72
N GLU A 51 6.96 -4.72 -3.64
CA GLU A 51 6.49 -5.75 -4.59
C GLU A 51 4.97 -6.03 -4.54
N ASP A 52 4.28 -5.63 -3.47
CA ASP A 52 2.84 -5.84 -3.26
C ASP A 52 2.00 -4.64 -3.75
N ALA A 53 2.68 -3.61 -4.26
CA ALA A 53 2.09 -2.44 -4.91
C ALA A 53 2.43 -2.43 -6.40
N LYS A 54 1.56 -1.84 -7.22
CA LYS A 54 1.78 -1.71 -8.66
C LYS A 54 1.37 -0.35 -9.19
N VAL A 55 2.12 0.13 -10.18
CA VAL A 55 1.70 1.26 -10.99
C VAL A 55 0.52 0.81 -11.85
N LEU A 56 -0.61 1.51 -11.73
CA LEU A 56 -1.80 1.22 -12.52
C LEU A 56 -1.70 1.81 -13.93
N PRO A 57 -2.33 1.15 -14.92
CA PRO A 57 -2.52 1.73 -16.25
C PRO A 57 -3.21 3.10 -16.20
N GLU A 58 -2.97 3.91 -17.24
CA GLU A 58 -3.65 5.20 -17.38
C GLU A 58 -5.18 5.01 -17.44
N GLY A 59 -5.91 5.82 -16.67
CA GLY A 59 -7.37 5.76 -16.57
C GLY A 59 -7.91 4.85 -15.47
N GLU A 60 -7.08 3.99 -14.87
CA GLU A 60 -7.44 3.25 -13.65
C GLU A 60 -7.23 4.13 -12.41
N ALA A 61 -8.17 4.07 -11.46
CA ALA A 61 -8.11 4.83 -10.22
C ALA A 61 -7.44 4.01 -9.12
N GLY A 62 -6.53 4.65 -8.38
CA GLY A 62 -5.85 4.07 -7.23
C GLY A 62 -5.43 5.13 -6.23
N ALA A 63 -4.44 4.81 -5.40
CA ALA A 63 -3.82 5.80 -4.53
C ALA A 63 -2.92 6.73 -5.36
N PRO A 64 -3.17 8.05 -5.39
CA PRO A 64 -2.31 8.98 -6.13
C PRO A 64 -0.95 9.13 -5.43
N LEU A 65 0.13 8.88 -6.15
CA LEU A 65 1.49 8.98 -5.65
C LEU A 65 2.27 10.02 -6.46
N THR A 66 2.78 11.04 -5.79
CA THR A 66 3.73 11.99 -6.41
C THR A 66 5.13 11.42 -6.33
N VAL A 67 5.72 11.13 -7.49
CA VAL A 67 7.02 10.46 -7.60
C VAL A 67 8.14 11.42 -7.22
N LYS A 68 8.99 11.01 -6.28
CA LYS A 68 10.18 11.76 -5.84
C LYS A 68 11.45 11.21 -6.50
N VAL A 69 11.63 9.89 -6.47
CA VAL A 69 12.84 9.21 -6.95
C VAL A 69 12.46 7.93 -7.66
N VAL A 70 13.18 7.62 -8.75
CA VAL A 70 13.12 6.32 -9.43
C VAL A 70 14.52 5.74 -9.43
N GLU A 71 14.71 4.65 -8.69
CA GLU A 71 15.98 3.92 -8.57
C GLU A 71 15.93 2.69 -9.48
N ARG A 72 16.78 2.64 -10.52
CA ARG A 72 16.78 1.53 -11.49
C ARG A 72 17.92 0.57 -11.20
N LEU A 73 17.58 -0.71 -11.01
CA LEU A 73 18.47 -1.76 -10.55
C LEU A 73 18.49 -2.94 -11.53
N GLY A 74 18.75 -2.66 -12.81
CA GLY A 74 18.81 -3.68 -13.86
C GLY A 74 17.42 -4.13 -14.31
N ASP A 75 16.92 -5.24 -13.76
CA ASP A 75 15.64 -5.86 -14.14
C ASP A 75 14.43 -5.28 -13.40
N ARG A 76 14.66 -4.57 -12.29
CA ARG A 76 13.63 -3.87 -11.50
C ARG A 76 13.95 -2.40 -11.25
N ALA A 77 12.96 -1.66 -10.81
CA ALA A 77 13.08 -0.29 -10.33
C ALA A 77 12.28 -0.09 -9.05
N PHE A 78 12.77 0.76 -8.15
CA PHE A 78 12.01 1.24 -6.99
C PHE A 78 11.57 2.67 -7.22
N ILE A 79 10.27 2.90 -7.10
CA ILE A 79 9.64 4.21 -7.20
C ILE A 79 9.33 4.67 -5.79
N TYR A 80 10.01 5.72 -5.35
CA TYR A 80 9.77 6.37 -4.06
C TYR A 80 8.92 7.61 -4.30
N GLY A 81 7.84 7.75 -3.55
CA GLY A 81 6.93 8.89 -3.69
C GLY A 81 6.24 9.27 -2.39
N SER A 82 5.44 10.34 -2.47
CA SER A 82 4.56 10.77 -1.38
C SER A 82 3.09 10.73 -1.80
N LEU A 83 2.26 10.20 -0.91
CA LEU A 83 0.81 10.30 -0.97
C LEU A 83 0.36 11.75 -0.67
N PRO A 84 -0.93 12.10 -0.89
CA PRO A 84 -1.42 13.48 -0.71
C PRO A 84 -1.26 14.04 0.70
N ASP A 85 -1.22 13.18 1.71
CA ASP A 85 -1.02 13.55 3.12
C ASP A 85 0.47 13.70 3.49
N GLY A 86 1.38 13.44 2.55
CA GLY A 86 2.84 13.48 2.74
C GLY A 86 3.45 12.15 3.18
N SER A 87 2.64 11.11 3.46
CA SER A 87 3.12 9.77 3.80
C SER A 87 3.94 9.19 2.65
N GLU A 88 5.03 8.50 2.96
CA GLU A 88 5.91 7.92 1.96
C GLU A 88 5.46 6.51 1.57
N LEU A 89 5.60 6.20 0.29
CA LEU A 89 5.32 4.87 -0.27
C LEU A 89 6.45 4.50 -1.23
N VAL A 90 6.82 3.23 -1.20
CA VAL A 90 7.76 2.62 -2.14
C VAL A 90 7.02 1.56 -2.95
N VAL A 91 7.22 1.58 -4.26
CA VAL A 91 6.60 0.65 -5.21
C VAL A 91 7.70 0.01 -6.07
N GLU A 92 7.66 -1.31 -6.23
CA GLU A 92 8.52 -2.02 -7.19
C GLU A 92 7.85 -2.00 -8.57
N ASP A 93 8.64 -1.71 -9.59
CA ASP A 93 8.23 -1.82 -10.99
C ASP A 93 9.36 -2.49 -11.78
N THR A 94 9.14 -2.76 -13.06
CA THR A 94 10.17 -3.28 -13.95
C THR A 94 11.32 -2.28 -14.11
N GLY A 95 12.54 -2.77 -14.38
CA GLY A 95 13.71 -1.93 -14.62
C GLY A 95 13.57 -1.01 -15.85
N ARG A 96 12.60 -1.32 -16.72
CA ARG A 96 12.20 -0.55 -17.90
C ARG A 96 11.02 0.38 -17.64
N SER A 97 10.64 0.60 -16.37
CA SER A 97 9.60 1.56 -15.98
C SER A 97 9.76 2.89 -16.71
N GLN A 98 8.67 3.50 -17.17
CA GLN A 98 8.71 4.82 -17.80
C GLN A 98 8.32 5.94 -16.84
N VAL A 99 8.13 5.60 -15.56
CA VAL A 99 7.84 6.56 -14.51
C VAL A 99 9.03 7.49 -14.32
N ALA A 100 8.73 8.77 -14.09
CA ALA A 100 9.71 9.83 -13.89
C ALA A 100 9.38 10.67 -12.63
N PRO A 101 10.39 11.21 -11.92
CA PRO A 101 10.18 12.16 -10.85
C PRO A 101 9.30 13.35 -11.25
N GLY A 102 8.45 13.80 -10.32
CA GLY A 102 7.48 14.88 -10.51
C GLY A 102 6.15 14.42 -11.13
N GLN A 103 6.04 13.20 -11.64
CA GLN A 103 4.76 12.64 -12.10
C GLN A 103 3.85 12.32 -10.91
N VAL A 104 2.54 12.40 -11.15
CA VAL A 104 1.52 11.81 -10.28
C VAL A 104 1.02 10.53 -10.97
N ILE A 105 1.27 9.38 -10.34
CA ILE A 105 0.85 8.07 -10.83
C ILE A 105 -0.22 7.48 -9.91
N GLN A 106 -0.98 6.52 -10.42
CA GLN A 106 -2.00 5.80 -9.64
C GLN A 106 -1.44 4.46 -9.19
N ILE A 107 -1.55 4.15 -7.90
CA ILE A 107 -1.03 2.92 -7.31
C ILE A 107 -2.17 2.00 -6.89
N GLY A 108 -2.07 0.75 -7.29
CA GLY A 108 -2.91 -0.35 -6.81
C GLY A 108 -2.14 -1.21 -5.83
N PHE A 109 -2.87 -1.89 -4.97
CA PHE A 109 -2.33 -2.82 -3.97
C PHE A 109 -2.88 -4.21 -4.22
N ASP A 110 -2.05 -5.23 -4.05
CA ASP A 110 -2.52 -6.61 -4.02
C ASP A 110 -3.24 -6.87 -2.68
N PRO A 111 -4.58 -7.05 -2.68
CA PRO A 111 -5.36 -7.19 -1.46
C PRO A 111 -4.91 -8.37 -0.57
N ASP A 112 -4.34 -9.42 -1.17
CA ASP A 112 -4.00 -10.66 -0.49
C ASP A 112 -2.55 -10.65 0.04
N ALA A 113 -1.74 -9.64 -0.33
CA ALA A 113 -0.37 -9.46 0.15
C ALA A 113 -0.24 -8.34 1.22
N LEU A 114 -1.33 -7.66 1.54
CA LEU A 114 -1.35 -6.59 2.54
C LEU A 114 -1.26 -7.10 3.98
N HIS A 115 -0.69 -6.26 4.83
CA HIS A 115 -0.55 -6.54 6.26
C HIS A 115 -1.22 -5.45 7.08
N ILE A 116 -1.89 -5.80 8.17
CA ILE A 116 -2.47 -4.86 9.14
C ILE A 116 -1.78 -5.08 10.49
N PHE A 117 -1.22 -4.02 11.05
CA PHE A 117 -0.58 -4.04 12.36
C PHE A 117 -1.47 -3.33 13.37
N GLY A 118 -1.74 -3.98 14.49
CA GLY A 118 -2.44 -3.36 15.62
C GLY A 118 -1.50 -2.45 16.43
N ALA A 119 -2.08 -1.65 17.33
CA ALA A 119 -1.32 -0.77 18.23
C ALA A 119 -0.42 -1.54 19.21
N ASP A 120 -0.68 -2.82 19.42
CA ASP A 120 0.14 -3.76 20.21
C ASP A 120 1.31 -4.36 19.42
N GLY A 121 1.46 -3.99 18.14
CA GLY A 121 2.47 -4.51 17.24
C GLY A 121 2.11 -5.87 16.62
N ARG A 122 0.94 -6.44 16.93
CA ARG A 122 0.52 -7.71 16.34
C ARG A 122 0.20 -7.50 14.85
N ALA A 123 0.79 -8.34 14.01
CA ALA A 123 0.53 -8.37 12.58
C ALA A 123 -0.61 -9.33 12.22
N TRP A 124 -1.43 -8.92 11.26
CA TRP A 124 -2.48 -9.69 10.61
C TRP A 124 -2.24 -9.65 9.11
N HIS A 125 -2.30 -10.79 8.44
CA HIS A 125 -2.12 -10.91 6.99
C HIS A 125 -3.13 -11.93 6.45
N HIS A 126 -3.28 -11.99 5.13
CA HIS A 126 -4.10 -13.02 4.51
C HIS A 126 -3.45 -14.39 4.77
N GLU A 127 -4.22 -15.36 5.24
CA GLU A 127 -3.78 -16.75 5.32
C GLU A 127 -4.23 -17.44 4.02
N GLU A 128 -3.28 -17.92 3.21
CA GLU A 128 -3.60 -18.83 2.10
C GLU A 128 -4.24 -20.10 2.69
N GLY A 129 -5.45 -20.42 2.24
CA GLY A 129 -6.17 -21.65 2.59
C GLY A 129 -5.70 -22.88 1.82
#